data_AF-A0A933PEW6-F1
#
_entry.id   AF-A0A933PEW6-F1
#
_cell.length_a   1.000
_cell.length_b   1.000
_cell.length_c   1.000
_cell.angle_alpha   90.00
_cell.angle_beta   90.00
_cell.angle_gamma   90.00
#
_symmetry.space_group_name_H-M   'P 1'
#
loop_
_entity.id
_entity.type
_entity.pdbx_description
1 polymer ?
#
loop_
_entity_poly.entity_id
_entity_poly.type
_entity_poly.pdbx_seq_one_letter_code
_entity_poly.pdbx_strand_id
1 'polypeptide(L)'
;MTSEAVRGRVGGLPGPRWTRGPVRRVLVFGSVASSTDTLTDGSAVTEVGPDDATTVQLEHRYDAGVISARVWDSSSVERRRALVHNLAAHLRPGGLAVIGAASTCDAEVAQTAGHARACGLEPLPGNGSRAFRRTERVTVHDLLADARSRLVRLRPAELATRLRIDPGCLVLDTRTSSDRAGFGTIPGSRHVPRSTLEWRVDPFSGYSDEGFHDEGFPDAGRCLVVVCNDGYSSSLAADSLQRLGFRNATDLIGGFRAWRAAGLPVVPPSDDRSGAPCVSPGARRA
;
A
#
# COMPACT_ATOMS: atom_id res chain seq x y z
N MET A 1 -10.69 43.30 -11.52
CA MET A 1 -10.13 41.94 -11.43
C MET A 1 -10.10 41.54 -9.96
N THR A 2 -11.25 41.12 -9.45
CA THR A 2 -11.50 40.81 -8.03
C THR A 2 -11.89 39.35 -7.95
N SER A 3 -11.14 38.58 -7.17
CA SER A 3 -11.44 37.19 -6.80
C SER A 3 -12.78 37.14 -6.06
N GLU A 4 -13.84 36.74 -6.76
CA GLU A 4 -15.16 36.54 -6.15
C GLU A 4 -15.16 35.19 -5.42
N ALA A 5 -15.30 35.26 -4.09
CA ALA A 5 -15.31 34.09 -3.23
C ALA A 5 -16.71 33.46 -3.22
N VAL A 6 -16.84 32.28 -3.83
CA VAL A 6 -18.07 31.47 -3.75
C VAL A 6 -18.24 30.95 -2.33
N ARG A 7 -19.31 31.39 -1.65
CA ARG A 7 -19.71 30.95 -0.31
C ARG A 7 -20.71 29.79 -0.43
N GLY A 8 -20.28 28.56 -0.15
CA GLY A 8 -21.15 27.38 -0.03
C GLY A 8 -21.19 26.84 1.40
N ARG A 9 -22.38 26.71 1.98
CA ARG A 9 -22.60 26.12 3.31
C ARG A 9 -22.69 24.60 3.19
N VAL A 10 -21.77 23.89 3.84
CA VAL A 10 -22.00 22.50 4.25
C VAL A 10 -22.58 22.55 5.66
N GLY A 11 -23.85 22.15 5.84
CA GLY A 11 -24.43 21.81 7.14
C GLY A 11 -24.25 22.82 8.28
N GLY A 12 -24.32 24.14 8.01
CA GLY A 12 -24.30 25.16 9.06
C GLY A 12 -22.93 25.58 9.62
N LEU A 13 -21.80 25.23 8.98
CA LEU A 13 -20.47 25.73 9.38
C LEU A 13 -20.06 26.99 8.59
N PRO A 14 -19.73 28.13 9.22
CA PRO A 14 -19.12 29.29 8.54
C PRO A 14 -17.63 29.03 8.31
N GLY A 15 -17.17 29.13 7.05
CA GLY A 15 -15.83 28.68 6.64
C GLY A 15 -14.70 29.72 6.72
N PRO A 16 -13.45 29.26 6.90
CA PRO A 16 -12.27 29.75 6.20
C PRO A 16 -12.02 28.87 4.95
N ARG A 17 -11.23 29.35 3.97
CA ARG A 17 -10.84 28.54 2.79
C ARG A 17 -10.14 27.25 3.24
N TRP A 18 -10.85 26.13 3.19
CA TRP A 18 -10.38 24.80 3.60
C TRP A 18 -9.31 24.23 2.66
N THR A 19 -8.98 24.89 1.57
CA THR A 19 -8.06 24.40 0.54
C THR A 19 -7.02 25.47 0.22
N ARG A 20 -5.74 25.07 0.12
CA ARG A 20 -4.63 25.95 -0.27
C ARG A 20 -4.49 26.08 -1.81
N GLY A 21 -5.38 25.47 -2.58
CA GLY A 21 -5.35 25.43 -4.05
C GLY A 21 -6.58 24.72 -4.63
N PRO A 22 -6.68 24.59 -5.96
CA PRO A 22 -7.80 23.90 -6.61
C PRO A 22 -7.78 22.42 -6.25
N VAL A 23 -8.91 21.91 -5.77
CA VAL A 23 -9.14 20.47 -5.61
C VAL A 23 -9.38 19.92 -7.02
N ARG A 24 -8.56 18.97 -7.46
CA ARG A 24 -8.72 18.35 -8.79
C ARG A 24 -9.19 16.91 -8.68
N ARG A 25 -8.77 16.20 -7.64
CA ARG A 25 -9.13 14.81 -7.38
C ARG A 25 -9.63 14.62 -5.96
N VAL A 26 -10.81 14.01 -5.84
CA VAL A 26 -11.45 13.69 -4.56
C VAL A 26 -11.66 12.18 -4.45
N LEU A 27 -11.23 11.60 -3.33
CA LEU A 27 -11.52 10.22 -2.97
C LEU A 27 -12.71 10.19 -1.99
N VAL A 28 -13.69 9.32 -2.24
CA VAL A 28 -14.86 9.17 -1.36
C VAL A 28 -15.02 7.72 -0.97
N PHE A 29 -15.01 7.44 0.33
CA PHE A 29 -15.41 6.14 0.88
C PHE A 29 -16.92 6.15 1.16
N GLY A 30 -17.66 5.40 0.34
CA GLY A 30 -19.12 5.45 0.22
C GLY A 30 -19.54 6.23 -1.02
N SER A 31 -20.69 6.90 -0.94
CA SER A 31 -21.23 7.72 -2.03
C SER A 31 -21.27 9.19 -1.64
N VAL A 32 -21.12 10.08 -2.62
CA VAL A 32 -21.28 11.53 -2.43
C VAL A 32 -22.72 11.83 -2.00
N ALA A 33 -22.90 12.42 -0.81
CA ALA A 33 -24.16 13.04 -0.43
C ALA A 33 -24.19 14.49 -0.93
N SER A 34 -25.38 15.09 -1.06
CA SER A 34 -25.56 16.51 -1.44
C SER A 34 -24.83 17.52 -0.54
N SER A 35 -24.37 17.11 0.64
CA SER A 35 -23.56 17.92 1.56
C SER A 35 -22.07 18.01 1.18
N THR A 36 -21.62 17.28 0.16
CA THR A 36 -20.21 17.29 -0.34
C THR A 36 -20.00 18.15 -1.57
N ASP A 37 -21.07 18.73 -2.13
CA ASP A 37 -21.09 19.43 -3.43
C ASP A 37 -19.99 20.49 -3.56
N THR A 38 -19.65 21.20 -2.49
CA THR A 38 -18.61 22.27 -2.54
C THR A 38 -17.17 21.73 -2.68
N LEU A 39 -16.92 20.47 -2.32
CA LEU A 39 -15.59 19.84 -2.46
C LEU A 39 -15.46 19.07 -3.79
N THR A 40 -16.59 18.61 -4.34
CA THR A 40 -16.63 17.77 -5.54
C THR A 40 -16.93 18.56 -6.81
N ASP A 41 -17.44 19.79 -6.71
CA ASP A 41 -17.73 20.64 -7.87
C ASP A 41 -16.47 20.90 -8.70
N GLY A 42 -16.53 20.57 -10.00
CA GLY A 42 -15.41 20.65 -10.94
C GLY A 42 -14.24 19.69 -10.71
N SER A 43 -14.37 18.72 -9.79
CA SER A 43 -13.30 17.75 -9.45
C SER A 43 -13.57 16.35 -10.01
N ALA A 44 -12.51 15.60 -10.35
CA ALA A 44 -12.61 14.17 -10.65
C ALA A 44 -12.81 13.37 -9.35
N VAL A 45 -13.93 12.67 -9.23
CA VAL A 45 -14.30 11.92 -8.02
C VAL A 45 -14.07 10.42 -8.24
N THR A 46 -13.36 9.79 -7.32
CA THR A 46 -13.26 8.33 -7.20
C THR A 46 -14.06 7.88 -6.00
N GLU A 47 -15.12 7.11 -6.22
CA GLU A 47 -15.89 6.46 -5.16
C GLU A 47 -15.36 5.05 -4.90
N VAL A 48 -15.23 4.70 -3.64
CA VAL A 48 -14.87 3.36 -3.18
C VAL A 48 -16.01 2.83 -2.33
N GLY A 49 -16.54 1.67 -2.72
CA GLY A 49 -17.64 1.01 -2.01
C GLY A 49 -17.28 0.69 -0.55
N PRO A 50 -18.28 0.56 0.33
CA PRO A 50 -18.05 0.28 1.75
C PRO A 50 -17.22 -0.98 1.98
N ASP A 51 -17.42 -2.03 1.20
CA ASP A 51 -16.76 -3.32 1.41
C ASP A 51 -15.25 -3.27 1.11
N ASP A 52 -14.84 -2.41 0.17
CA ASP A 52 -13.45 -2.25 -0.24
C ASP A 52 -12.71 -1.11 0.49
N ALA A 53 -13.44 -0.27 1.22
CA ALA A 53 -12.93 0.99 1.77
C ALA A 53 -11.72 0.85 2.72
N THR A 54 -11.50 -0.33 3.29
CA THR A 54 -10.36 -0.60 4.18
C THR A 54 -9.19 -1.31 3.48
N THR A 55 -9.42 -1.93 2.33
CA THR A 55 -8.46 -2.81 1.64
C THR A 55 -8.01 -2.28 0.29
N VAL A 56 -8.70 -1.27 -0.24
CA VAL A 56 -8.40 -0.71 -1.56
C VAL A 56 -6.96 -0.21 -1.64
N GLN A 57 -6.29 -0.51 -2.76
CA GLN A 57 -4.98 0.01 -3.11
C GLN A 57 -5.12 0.81 -4.40
N LEU A 58 -5.27 2.14 -4.28
CA LEU A 58 -5.42 3.03 -5.44
C LEU A 58 -4.05 3.47 -5.95
N GLU A 59 -3.95 3.64 -7.26
CA GLU A 59 -2.72 4.07 -7.94
C GLU A 59 -2.50 5.59 -7.87
N HIS A 60 -3.56 6.33 -7.57
CA HIS A 60 -3.54 7.80 -7.58
C HIS A 60 -3.55 8.39 -6.18
N ARG A 61 -2.95 9.58 -6.08
CA ARG A 61 -2.99 10.42 -4.88
C ARG A 61 -3.97 11.58 -5.05
N TYR A 62 -4.76 11.83 -4.01
CA TYR A 62 -5.92 12.73 -4.02
C TYR A 62 -5.66 14.01 -3.24
N ASP A 63 -6.28 15.11 -3.68
CA ASP A 63 -6.15 16.43 -3.04
C ASP A 63 -7.07 16.55 -1.82
N ALA A 64 -8.23 15.89 -1.90
CA ALA A 64 -9.19 15.77 -0.82
C ALA A 64 -9.75 14.35 -0.72
N GLY A 65 -10.24 14.02 0.47
CA GLY A 65 -10.71 12.68 0.79
C GLY A 65 -11.83 12.75 1.81
N VAL A 66 -12.91 11.99 1.58
CA VAL A 66 -14.11 11.99 2.41
C VAL A 66 -14.46 10.58 2.83
N ILE A 67 -14.66 10.36 4.13
CA ILE A 67 -15.38 9.18 4.61
C ILE A 67 -16.82 9.61 4.88
N SER A 68 -17.79 9.02 4.17
CA SER A 68 -19.20 9.37 4.35
C SER A 68 -19.71 8.98 5.74
N ALA A 69 -20.68 9.73 6.28
CA ALA A 69 -21.30 9.44 7.57
C ALA A 69 -21.92 8.03 7.60
N ARG A 70 -22.59 7.61 6.52
CA ARG A 70 -23.13 6.25 6.40
C ARG A 70 -22.06 5.18 6.61
N VAL A 71 -20.90 5.32 5.97
CA VAL A 71 -19.79 4.36 6.10
C VAL A 71 -19.16 4.44 7.50
N TRP A 72 -19.01 5.64 8.05
CA TRP A 72 -18.41 5.85 9.36
C TRP A 72 -19.26 5.29 10.50
N ASP A 73 -20.53 5.67 10.52
CA ASP A 73 -21.45 5.37 11.62
C ASP A 73 -21.76 3.87 11.67
N SER A 74 -21.82 3.19 10.52
CA SER A 74 -22.03 1.74 10.43
C SER A 74 -20.76 0.90 10.70
N SER A 75 -19.62 1.53 10.98
CA SER A 75 -18.34 0.84 11.16
C SER A 75 -18.03 0.58 12.63
N SER A 76 -17.43 -0.57 12.93
CA SER A 76 -16.78 -0.84 14.22
C SER A 76 -15.59 0.11 14.45
N VAL A 77 -15.09 0.18 15.68
CA VAL A 77 -13.92 1.00 16.02
C VAL A 77 -12.70 0.60 15.19
N GLU A 78 -12.44 -0.69 15.03
CA GLU A 78 -11.33 -1.24 14.24
C GLU A 78 -11.48 -0.86 12.76
N ARG A 79 -12.70 -0.95 12.22
CA ARG A 79 -12.99 -0.58 10.84
C ARG A 79 -12.82 0.92 10.61
N ARG A 80 -13.28 1.78 11.54
CA ARG A 80 -13.04 3.23 11.51
C ARG A 80 -11.55 3.53 11.47
N ARG A 81 -10.73 2.84 12.28
CA ARG A 81 -9.27 3.00 12.27
C ARG A 81 -8.66 2.65 10.90
N ALA A 82 -9.11 1.55 10.30
CA ALA A 82 -8.67 1.14 8.97
C ALA A 82 -9.10 2.14 7.88
N LEU A 83 -10.31 2.69 7.94
CA LEU A 83 -10.79 3.72 7.01
C LEU A 83 -9.93 4.99 7.06
N VAL A 84 -9.65 5.50 8.26
CA VAL A 84 -8.79 6.69 8.44
C VAL A 84 -7.38 6.43 7.90
N HIS A 85 -6.83 5.26 8.19
CA HIS A 85 -5.53 4.85 7.68
C HIS A 85 -5.51 4.80 6.15
N ASN A 86 -6.51 4.15 5.54
CA ASN A 86 -6.59 4.01 4.08
C ASN A 86 -6.80 5.38 3.41
N LEU A 87 -7.62 6.27 3.99
CA LEU A 87 -7.78 7.65 3.53
C LEU A 87 -6.43 8.40 3.53
N ALA A 88 -5.75 8.38 4.67
CA ALA A 88 -4.46 9.04 4.82
C ALA A 88 -3.40 8.47 3.87
N ALA A 89 -3.44 7.18 3.55
CA ALA A 89 -2.50 6.56 2.61
C ALA A 89 -2.63 7.12 1.18
N HIS A 90 -3.84 7.53 0.77
CA HIS A 90 -4.14 7.97 -0.59
C HIS A 90 -4.18 9.50 -0.76
N LEU A 91 -4.25 10.27 0.33
CA LEU A 91 -4.18 11.73 0.27
C LEU A 91 -2.77 12.23 -0.04
N ARG A 92 -2.61 13.31 -0.79
CA ARG A 92 -1.31 14.01 -0.97
C ARG A 92 -0.86 14.70 0.33
N PRO A 93 0.44 14.96 0.55
CA PRO A 93 0.88 15.86 1.62
C PRO A 93 0.13 17.20 1.52
N GLY A 94 -0.37 17.72 2.65
CA GLY A 94 -1.23 18.91 2.67
C GLY A 94 -2.68 18.69 2.20
N GLY A 95 -3.05 17.47 1.80
CA GLY A 95 -4.40 17.11 1.38
C GLY A 95 -5.44 17.27 2.49
N LEU A 96 -6.71 17.49 2.11
CA LEU A 96 -7.82 17.64 3.04
C LEU A 96 -8.50 16.29 3.30
N ALA A 97 -8.67 15.92 4.57
CA ALA A 97 -9.48 14.77 4.97
C ALA A 97 -10.75 15.25 5.67
N VAL A 98 -11.90 14.69 5.32
CA VAL A 98 -13.18 14.95 5.98
C VAL A 98 -13.80 13.64 6.42
N ILE A 99 -14.20 13.57 7.68
CA ILE A 99 -14.89 12.41 8.25
C ILE A 99 -16.31 12.85 8.57
N GLY A 100 -17.26 12.34 7.78
CA GLY A 100 -18.68 12.43 8.07
C GLY A 100 -19.03 11.52 9.24
N ALA A 101 -19.81 12.01 10.19
CA ALA A 101 -20.38 11.23 11.28
C ALA A 101 -21.72 11.84 11.69
N ALA A 102 -22.74 11.05 12.01
CA ALA A 102 -23.97 11.58 12.59
C ALA A 102 -23.82 11.88 14.10
N SER A 103 -22.99 11.09 14.80
CA SER A 103 -22.71 11.25 16.24
C SER A 103 -21.80 12.44 16.54
N THR A 104 -22.13 13.21 17.58
CA THR A 104 -21.34 14.36 18.07
C THR A 104 -20.79 14.13 19.47
N CYS A 105 -20.73 12.89 19.97
CA CYS A 105 -20.24 12.67 21.33
C CYS A 105 -18.73 12.94 21.45
N ASP A 106 -18.34 13.70 22.48
CA ASP A 106 -16.98 14.22 22.62
C ASP A 106 -15.92 13.11 22.73
N ALA A 107 -16.27 11.97 23.34
CA ALA A 107 -15.37 10.83 23.50
C ALA A 107 -15.02 10.17 22.16
N GLU A 108 -16.01 9.92 21.29
CA GLU A 108 -15.77 9.36 19.95
C GLU A 108 -14.99 10.36 19.08
N VAL A 109 -15.30 11.65 19.19
CA VAL A 109 -14.60 12.73 18.49
C VAL A 109 -13.13 12.77 18.90
N ALA A 110 -12.83 12.69 20.20
CA ALA A 110 -11.46 12.68 20.72
C ALA A 110 -10.68 11.42 20.30
N GLN A 111 -11.30 10.24 20.37
CA GLN A 111 -10.68 8.99 19.92
C GLN A 111 -10.36 9.02 18.42
N THR A 112 -11.30 9.52 17.61
CA THR A 112 -11.13 9.70 16.16
C THR A 112 -9.99 10.67 15.87
N ALA A 113 -9.93 11.80 16.55
CA ALA A 113 -8.87 12.78 16.39
C ALA A 113 -7.50 12.22 16.79
N GLY A 114 -7.42 11.42 17.86
CA GLY A 114 -6.20 10.73 18.28
C GLY A 114 -5.67 9.77 17.22
N HIS A 115 -6.55 8.92 16.68
CA HIS A 115 -6.16 7.98 15.61
C HIS A 115 -5.83 8.69 14.29
N ALA A 116 -6.56 9.75 13.94
CA ALA A 116 -6.27 10.58 12.78
C ALA A 116 -4.86 11.20 12.87
N ARG A 117 -4.49 11.75 14.03
CA ARG A 117 -3.13 12.27 14.27
C ARG A 117 -2.05 11.19 14.10
N ALA A 118 -2.30 9.97 14.58
CA ALA A 118 -1.39 8.84 14.37
C ALA A 118 -1.20 8.47 12.89
N CYS A 119 -2.18 8.80 12.04
CA CYS A 119 -2.11 8.66 10.58
C CYS A 119 -1.56 9.91 9.87
N GLY A 120 -1.04 10.90 10.61
CA GLY A 120 -0.54 12.16 10.06
C GLY A 120 -1.64 13.12 9.59
N LEU A 121 -2.86 13.00 10.14
CA LEU A 121 -3.96 13.92 9.90
C LEU A 121 -4.13 14.87 11.08
N GLU A 122 -3.81 16.14 10.88
CA GLU A 122 -3.86 17.20 11.88
C GLU A 122 -5.23 17.88 11.87
N PRO A 123 -5.95 17.95 13.00
CA PRO A 123 -7.28 18.54 13.03
C PRO A 123 -7.23 20.03 12.70
N LEU A 124 -8.17 20.48 11.86
CA LEU A 124 -8.31 21.88 11.53
C LEU A 124 -9.18 22.60 12.58
N PRO A 125 -8.87 23.87 12.91
CA PRO A 125 -9.59 24.63 13.93
C PRO A 125 -11.06 24.88 13.54
N GLY A 126 -11.95 24.90 14.53
CA GLY A 126 -13.36 25.30 14.36
C GLY A 126 -14.33 24.23 13.84
N ASN A 127 -13.88 22.98 13.63
CA ASN A 127 -14.65 21.95 12.90
C ASN A 127 -15.07 20.72 13.71
N GLY A 128 -15.09 20.79 15.04
CA GLY A 128 -15.46 19.65 15.89
C GLY A 128 -14.66 18.37 15.58
N SER A 129 -13.39 18.52 15.16
CA SER A 129 -12.48 17.44 14.75
C SER A 129 -12.99 16.53 13.62
N ARG A 130 -13.75 17.08 12.66
CA ARG A 130 -14.25 16.34 11.49
C ARG A 130 -13.49 16.62 10.20
N ALA A 131 -12.66 17.65 10.19
CA ALA A 131 -11.81 18.01 9.07
C ALA A 131 -10.35 18.04 9.52
N PHE A 132 -9.48 17.49 8.68
CA PHE A 132 -8.07 17.34 8.98
C PHE A 132 -7.21 17.73 7.78
N ARG A 133 -6.00 18.18 8.06
CA ARG A 133 -4.93 18.39 7.09
C ARG A 133 -3.96 17.23 7.16
N ARG A 134 -3.63 16.62 6.03
CA ARG A 134 -2.52 15.68 5.99
C ARG A 134 -1.19 16.42 6.17
N THR A 135 -0.34 15.90 7.04
CA THR A 135 0.99 16.45 7.30
C THR A 135 1.81 16.62 6.01
N GLU A 136 2.69 17.62 6.01
CA GLU A 136 3.65 17.86 4.91
C GLU A 136 4.95 17.04 5.07
N ARG A 137 5.16 16.42 6.25
CA ARG A 137 6.27 15.48 6.46
C ARG A 137 6.11 14.26 5.55
N VAL A 138 7.21 13.83 4.95
CA VAL A 138 7.27 12.55 4.21
C VAL A 138 7.01 11.38 5.15
N THR A 139 5.97 10.62 4.86
CA THR A 139 5.55 9.40 5.57
C THR A 139 5.89 8.14 4.77
N VAL A 140 5.78 6.97 5.40
CA VAL A 140 5.91 5.68 4.70
C VAL A 140 4.90 5.53 3.55
N HIS A 141 3.70 6.12 3.67
CA HIS A 141 2.71 6.12 2.60
C HIS A 141 3.17 6.94 1.39
N ASP A 142 3.93 8.01 1.63
CA ASP A 142 4.51 8.82 0.56
C ASP A 142 5.62 8.06 -0.15
N LEU A 143 6.55 7.45 0.60
CA LEU A 143 7.60 6.60 0.03
C LEU A 143 7.03 5.43 -0.77
N LEU A 144 5.96 4.79 -0.26
CA LEU A 144 5.31 3.68 -0.94
C LEU A 144 4.61 4.12 -2.23
N ALA A 145 3.88 5.24 -2.21
CA ALA A 145 3.21 5.74 -3.42
C ALA A 145 4.22 6.20 -4.47
N ASP A 146 5.30 6.86 -4.03
CA ASP A 146 6.41 7.24 -4.90
C ASP A 146 7.05 6.01 -5.55
N ALA A 147 7.40 4.97 -4.77
CA ALA A 147 7.88 3.70 -5.30
C ALA A 147 6.91 3.11 -6.32
N ARG A 148 5.63 2.94 -5.95
CA ARG A 148 4.60 2.36 -6.83
C ARG A 148 4.40 3.15 -8.13
N SER A 149 4.65 4.46 -8.14
CA SER A 149 4.53 5.28 -9.36
C SER A 149 5.56 4.93 -10.45
N ARG A 150 6.65 4.23 -10.09
CA ARG A 150 7.69 3.77 -11.02
C ARG A 150 7.55 2.28 -11.40
N LEU A 151 6.65 1.55 -10.74
CA LEU A 151 6.46 0.13 -10.94
C LEU A 151 5.28 -0.14 -11.87
N VAL A 152 5.47 -1.07 -12.81
CA VAL A 152 4.36 -1.72 -13.52
C VAL A 152 3.98 -2.97 -12.71
N ARG A 153 3.11 -2.79 -11.73
CA ARG A 153 2.74 -3.81 -10.75
C ARG A 153 1.88 -4.90 -11.38
N LEU A 154 2.08 -6.16 -10.98
CA LEU A 154 1.33 -7.29 -11.52
C LEU A 154 0.19 -7.70 -10.59
N ARG A 155 -0.97 -8.04 -11.16
CA ARG A 155 -2.05 -8.75 -10.49
C ARG A 155 -1.73 -10.25 -10.40
N PRO A 156 -2.35 -11.00 -9.47
CA PRO A 156 -2.13 -12.44 -9.35
C PRO A 156 -2.28 -13.24 -10.66
N ALA A 157 -3.35 -13.00 -11.43
CA ALA A 157 -3.58 -13.68 -12.71
C ALA A 157 -2.54 -13.32 -13.78
N GLU A 158 -2.06 -12.07 -13.78
CA GLU A 158 -1.03 -11.61 -14.72
C GLU A 158 0.32 -12.25 -14.41
N LEU A 159 0.69 -12.32 -13.12
CA LEU A 159 1.88 -13.04 -12.68
C LEU A 159 1.80 -14.53 -13.04
N ALA A 160 0.67 -15.18 -12.77
CA ALA A 160 0.47 -16.59 -13.13
C ALA A 160 0.63 -16.83 -14.64
N THR A 161 0.13 -15.91 -15.47
CA THR A 161 0.31 -15.96 -16.93
C THR A 161 1.78 -15.77 -17.29
N ARG A 162 2.44 -14.76 -16.70
CA ARG A 162 3.86 -14.46 -16.95
C ARG A 162 4.75 -15.66 -16.64
N LEU A 163 4.56 -16.31 -15.50
CA LEU A 163 5.36 -17.49 -15.10
C LEU A 163 5.18 -18.69 -16.04
N ARG A 164 4.09 -18.76 -16.80
CA ARG A 164 3.88 -19.82 -17.80
C ARG A 164 4.56 -19.55 -19.13
N ILE A 165 4.70 -18.29 -19.51
CA ILE A 165 5.20 -17.88 -20.84
C ILE A 165 6.68 -17.45 -20.83
N ASP A 166 7.20 -17.06 -19.66
CA ASP A 166 8.57 -16.59 -19.48
C ASP A 166 9.25 -17.43 -18.38
N PRO A 167 9.97 -18.51 -18.76
CA PRO A 167 10.76 -19.32 -17.83
C PRO A 167 11.87 -18.53 -17.12
N GLY A 168 12.25 -17.37 -17.67
CA GLY A 168 13.21 -16.46 -17.07
C GLY A 168 12.64 -15.61 -15.95
N CYS A 169 11.31 -15.43 -15.83
CA CYS A 169 10.74 -14.61 -14.77
C CYS A 169 10.92 -15.28 -13.40
N LEU A 170 11.49 -14.54 -12.44
CA LEU A 170 11.76 -15.02 -11.09
C LEU A 170 10.86 -14.33 -10.06
N VAL A 171 10.33 -15.11 -9.14
CA VAL A 171 9.61 -14.60 -7.96
C VAL A 171 10.56 -14.59 -6.77
N LEU A 172 10.78 -13.42 -6.18
CA LEU A 172 11.57 -13.25 -4.96
C LEU A 172 10.64 -13.10 -3.77
N ASP A 173 10.53 -14.15 -2.95
CA ASP A 173 9.73 -14.13 -1.73
C ASP A 173 10.56 -13.51 -0.60
N THR A 174 10.14 -12.36 -0.11
CA THR A 174 10.83 -11.59 0.95
C THR A 174 10.23 -11.80 2.33
N ARG A 175 9.20 -12.66 2.44
CA ARG A 175 8.53 -12.95 3.70
C ARG A 175 9.45 -13.64 4.70
N THR A 176 9.05 -13.60 5.98
CA THR A 176 9.78 -14.30 7.02
C THR A 176 9.70 -15.82 6.81
N SER A 177 10.65 -16.57 7.36
CA SER A 177 10.59 -18.04 7.34
C SER A 177 9.31 -18.56 8.03
N SER A 178 8.88 -17.90 9.10
CA SER A 178 7.64 -18.23 9.81
C SER A 178 6.38 -18.02 8.95
N ASP A 179 6.29 -16.92 8.18
CA ASP A 179 5.18 -16.71 7.25
C ASP A 179 5.12 -17.80 6.18
N ARG A 180 6.27 -18.18 5.63
CA ARG A 180 6.37 -19.23 4.60
C ARG A 180 5.99 -20.60 5.17
N ALA A 181 6.46 -20.92 6.37
CA ALA A 181 6.10 -22.16 7.07
C ALA A 181 4.62 -22.18 7.52
N GLY A 182 4.00 -21.04 7.80
CA GLY A 182 2.60 -20.98 8.20
C GLY A 182 1.63 -21.02 7.02
N PHE A 183 1.99 -20.41 5.88
CA PHE A 183 1.05 -20.16 4.79
C PHE A 183 1.41 -20.79 3.44
N GLY A 184 2.57 -21.43 3.34
CA GLY A 184 3.10 -21.97 2.08
C GLY A 184 3.76 -20.91 1.20
N THR A 185 4.14 -21.29 -0.02
CA THR A 185 4.89 -20.44 -0.97
C THR A 185 4.38 -20.53 -2.38
N ILE A 186 4.72 -19.53 -3.21
CA ILE A 186 4.45 -19.58 -4.66
C ILE A 186 5.39 -20.63 -5.28
N PRO A 187 4.90 -21.55 -6.13
CA PRO A 187 5.77 -22.52 -6.81
C PRO A 187 6.91 -21.84 -7.56
N GLY A 188 8.13 -22.34 -7.38
CA GLY A 188 9.34 -21.79 -8.01
C GLY A 188 9.85 -20.48 -7.41
N SER A 189 9.21 -19.92 -6.38
CA SER A 189 9.72 -18.70 -5.73
C SER A 189 11.03 -18.96 -4.98
N ARG A 190 11.97 -18.02 -5.06
CA ARG A 190 13.23 -18.02 -4.30
C ARG A 190 13.05 -17.20 -3.02
N HIS A 191 13.45 -17.77 -1.88
CA HIS A 191 13.38 -17.05 -0.61
C HIS A 191 14.60 -16.15 -0.42
N VAL A 192 14.36 -14.84 -0.44
CA VAL A 192 15.37 -13.82 -0.20
C VAL A 192 14.82 -12.83 0.82
N PRO A 193 15.14 -12.98 2.13
CA PRO A 193 14.61 -12.12 3.17
C PRO A 193 14.80 -10.64 2.86
N ARG A 194 13.81 -9.80 3.22
CA ARG A 194 13.87 -8.36 2.92
C ARG A 194 15.18 -7.69 3.40
N SER A 195 15.73 -8.11 4.54
CA SER A 195 16.93 -7.51 5.14
C SER A 195 18.23 -7.77 4.35
N THR A 196 18.26 -8.80 3.49
CA THR A 196 19.45 -9.19 2.72
C THR A 196 19.23 -9.12 1.22
N LEU A 197 18.07 -8.63 0.77
CA LEU A 197 17.65 -8.64 -0.62
C LEU A 197 18.66 -7.98 -1.56
N GLU A 198 19.05 -6.74 -1.28
CA GLU A 198 19.97 -5.98 -2.12
C GLU A 198 21.31 -6.71 -2.27
N TRP A 199 21.89 -7.16 -1.16
CA TRP A 199 23.16 -7.88 -1.14
C TRP A 199 23.10 -9.23 -1.86
N ARG A 200 22.01 -9.98 -1.72
CA ARG A 200 21.87 -11.32 -2.30
C ARG A 200 21.51 -11.31 -3.79
N VAL A 201 21.03 -10.19 -4.32
CA VAL A 201 20.60 -10.06 -5.72
C VAL A 201 21.61 -9.28 -6.57
N ASP A 202 22.35 -8.32 -6.00
CA ASP A 202 23.36 -7.57 -6.73
C ASP A 202 24.57 -8.46 -7.09
N PRO A 203 24.88 -8.70 -8.38
CA PRO A 203 26.03 -9.51 -8.80
C PRO A 203 27.37 -8.95 -8.31
N PHE A 204 27.46 -7.65 -8.07
CA PHE A 204 28.71 -7.00 -7.67
C PHE A 204 28.90 -6.90 -6.15
N SER A 205 27.99 -7.46 -5.36
CA SER A 205 28.03 -7.36 -3.90
C SER A 205 29.08 -8.25 -3.22
N GLY A 206 29.55 -9.30 -3.90
CA GLY A 206 30.38 -10.37 -3.32
C GLY A 206 29.59 -11.37 -2.45
N TYR A 207 28.28 -11.18 -2.26
CA TYR A 207 27.39 -12.02 -1.45
C TYR A 207 26.13 -12.46 -2.22
N SER A 208 26.09 -12.25 -3.53
CA SER A 208 24.95 -12.62 -4.37
C SER A 208 24.77 -14.11 -4.43
N ASP A 209 23.51 -14.54 -4.39
CA ASP A 209 23.17 -15.94 -4.60
C ASP A 209 23.53 -16.38 -6.03
N GLU A 210 23.70 -17.69 -6.20
CA GLU A 210 23.85 -18.30 -7.53
C GLU A 210 22.67 -17.94 -8.46
N GLY A 211 23.00 -17.75 -9.74
CA GLY A 211 22.05 -17.37 -10.80
C GLY A 211 21.72 -15.88 -10.88
N PHE A 212 22.37 -15.01 -10.09
CA PHE A 212 22.35 -13.55 -10.30
C PHE A 212 23.62 -13.01 -10.98
N HIS A 213 24.64 -13.86 -11.14
CA HIS A 213 25.96 -13.54 -11.73
C HIS A 213 26.03 -13.75 -13.24
N ASP A 214 24.96 -14.24 -13.87
CA ASP A 214 24.97 -14.57 -15.30
C ASP A 214 25.30 -13.32 -16.14
N GLU A 215 26.09 -13.49 -17.22
CA GLU A 215 26.49 -12.36 -18.05
C GLU A 215 25.27 -11.58 -18.55
N GLY A 216 25.26 -10.27 -18.26
CA GLY A 216 24.17 -9.36 -18.62
C GLY A 216 23.00 -9.32 -17.64
N PHE A 217 22.99 -10.02 -16.49
CA PHE A 217 21.80 -10.14 -15.64
C PHE A 217 21.12 -8.82 -15.18
N PRO A 218 21.83 -7.73 -14.79
CA PRO A 218 21.14 -6.47 -14.52
C PRO A 218 20.61 -5.78 -15.79
N ASP A 219 21.25 -5.97 -16.94
CA ASP A 219 20.93 -5.31 -18.21
C ASP A 219 20.01 -6.14 -19.16
N ALA A 220 19.87 -7.44 -18.91
CA ALA A 220 19.15 -8.39 -19.75
C ALA A 220 17.62 -8.26 -19.66
N GLY A 221 17.12 -7.34 -18.83
CA GLY A 221 15.69 -7.11 -18.67
C GLY A 221 14.94 -8.30 -18.07
N ARG A 222 15.60 -9.13 -17.25
CA ARG A 222 14.94 -10.26 -16.60
C ARG A 222 13.79 -9.80 -15.70
N CYS A 223 12.64 -10.45 -15.83
CA CYS A 223 11.47 -10.20 -15.01
C CYS A 223 11.73 -10.63 -13.56
N LEU A 224 11.76 -9.68 -12.62
CA LEU A 224 11.89 -9.96 -11.19
C LEU A 224 10.64 -9.47 -10.46
N VAL A 225 9.92 -10.38 -9.80
CA VAL A 225 8.68 -10.05 -9.09
C VAL A 225 8.88 -10.28 -7.61
N VAL A 226 8.96 -9.19 -6.85
CA VAL A 226 9.14 -9.23 -5.40
C VAL A 226 7.79 -9.44 -4.73
N VAL A 227 7.74 -10.39 -3.81
CA VAL A 227 6.52 -10.75 -3.07
C VAL A 227 6.76 -10.62 -1.58
N CYS A 228 5.81 -9.98 -0.90
CA CYS A 228 5.65 -10.03 0.56
C CYS A 228 4.23 -10.50 0.90
N ASN A 229 3.80 -10.41 2.15
CA ASN A 229 2.45 -10.86 2.55
C ASN A 229 1.33 -10.09 1.83
N ASP A 230 1.43 -8.75 1.77
CA ASP A 230 0.30 -7.86 1.45
C ASP A 230 0.60 -6.85 0.32
N GLY A 231 1.78 -6.93 -0.30
CA GLY A 231 2.15 -6.06 -1.42
C GLY A 231 2.56 -4.63 -1.01
N TYR A 232 2.97 -4.42 0.24
CA TYR A 232 3.47 -3.12 0.74
C TYR A 232 5.00 -3.07 0.71
N SER A 233 5.66 -3.88 1.54
CA SER A 233 7.13 -3.91 1.58
C SER A 233 7.77 -4.39 0.29
N SER A 234 7.08 -5.20 -0.51
CA SER A 234 7.57 -5.65 -1.82
C SER A 234 7.64 -4.52 -2.84
N SER A 235 6.73 -3.53 -2.81
CA SER A 235 6.85 -2.36 -3.70
C SER A 235 8.11 -1.54 -3.39
N LEU A 236 8.40 -1.32 -2.10
CA LEU A 236 9.62 -0.63 -1.67
C LEU A 236 10.88 -1.43 -2.04
N ALA A 237 10.83 -2.75 -1.92
CA ALA A 237 11.90 -3.64 -2.31
C ALA A 237 12.15 -3.63 -3.82
N ALA A 238 11.09 -3.68 -4.64
CA ALA A 238 11.19 -3.61 -6.08
C ALA A 238 11.79 -2.26 -6.55
N ASP A 239 11.42 -1.15 -5.91
CA ASP A 239 12.05 0.17 -6.16
C ASP A 239 13.55 0.16 -5.85
N SER A 240 13.96 -0.42 -4.72
CA SER A 240 15.39 -0.60 -4.41
C SER A 240 16.11 -1.41 -5.50
N LEU A 241 15.51 -2.47 -6.02
CA LEU A 241 16.10 -3.27 -7.09
C LEU A 241 16.17 -2.47 -8.41
N GLN A 242 15.15 -1.69 -8.77
CA GLN A 242 15.24 -0.83 -9.95
C GLN A 242 16.39 0.19 -9.84
N ARG A 243 16.64 0.73 -8.63
CA ARG A 243 17.78 1.64 -8.36
C ARG A 243 19.14 0.95 -8.51
N LEU A 244 19.22 -0.35 -8.27
CA LEU A 244 20.42 -1.17 -8.51
C LEU A 244 20.60 -1.57 -9.99
N GLY A 245 19.67 -1.18 -10.87
CA GLY A 245 19.73 -1.45 -12.30
C GLY A 245 18.76 -2.52 -12.80
N PHE A 246 18.04 -3.22 -11.92
CA PHE A 246 17.04 -4.22 -12.32
C PHE A 246 15.77 -3.56 -12.86
N ARG A 247 15.81 -3.03 -14.08
CA ARG A 247 14.76 -2.17 -14.66
C ARG A 247 13.37 -2.83 -14.70
N ASN A 248 13.33 -4.15 -14.85
CA ASN A 248 12.09 -4.94 -14.91
C ASN A 248 11.70 -5.55 -13.55
N ALA A 249 12.32 -5.10 -12.46
CA ALA A 249 11.86 -5.43 -11.12
C ALA A 249 10.50 -4.77 -10.84
N THR A 250 9.58 -5.56 -10.31
CA THR A 250 8.23 -5.13 -9.94
C THR A 250 7.72 -5.92 -8.74
N ASP A 251 6.49 -5.67 -8.30
CA ASP A 251 5.86 -6.38 -7.20
C ASP A 251 4.48 -6.95 -7.56
N LEU A 252 3.98 -7.80 -6.66
CA LEU A 252 2.65 -8.39 -6.75
C LEU A 252 1.62 -7.58 -5.95
N ILE A 253 0.57 -7.10 -6.63
CA ILE A 253 -0.55 -6.40 -6.00
C ILE A 253 -1.22 -7.31 -4.98
N GLY A 254 -1.32 -6.83 -3.74
CA GLY A 254 -1.87 -7.58 -2.61
C GLY A 254 -0.99 -8.74 -2.10
N GLY A 255 0.21 -8.93 -2.66
CA GLY A 255 1.20 -9.91 -2.20
C GLY A 255 0.72 -11.36 -2.23
N PHE A 256 1.32 -12.18 -1.38
CA PHE A 256 1.01 -13.61 -1.27
C PHE A 256 -0.45 -13.87 -0.86
N ARG A 257 -1.04 -13.00 -0.03
CA ARG A 257 -2.45 -13.16 0.36
C ARG A 257 -3.38 -13.06 -0.84
N ALA A 258 -3.17 -12.09 -1.72
CA ALA A 258 -3.96 -11.95 -2.94
C ALA A 258 -3.72 -13.11 -3.92
N TRP A 259 -2.49 -13.61 -4.03
CA TRP A 259 -2.18 -14.83 -4.79
C TRP A 259 -3.03 -16.02 -4.32
N ARG A 260 -3.03 -16.27 -3.01
CA ARG A 260 -3.80 -17.37 -2.41
C ARG A 260 -5.31 -17.15 -2.54
N ALA A 261 -5.79 -15.93 -2.31
CA ALA A 261 -7.20 -15.59 -2.43
C ALA A 261 -7.72 -15.76 -3.88
N ALA A 262 -6.85 -15.57 -4.88
CA ALA A 262 -7.16 -15.85 -6.27
C ALA A 262 -7.20 -17.36 -6.63
N GLY A 263 -7.01 -18.26 -5.65
CA GLY A 263 -7.04 -19.71 -5.86
C GLY A 263 -5.86 -20.23 -6.69
N LEU A 264 -4.78 -19.46 -6.78
CA LEU A 264 -3.59 -19.84 -7.56
C LEU A 264 -2.73 -20.88 -6.81
N PRO A 265 -1.91 -21.66 -7.53
CA PRO A 265 -1.12 -22.74 -6.94
C PRO A 265 -0.24 -22.27 -5.78
N VAL A 266 -0.26 -23.02 -4.68
CA VAL A 266 0.59 -22.80 -3.49
C VAL A 266 1.27 -24.11 -3.15
N VAL A 267 2.59 -24.07 -2.95
CA VAL A 267 3.33 -25.17 -2.34
C VAL A 267 3.03 -25.14 -0.83
N PRO A 268 2.46 -26.20 -0.26
CA PRO A 268 2.17 -26.24 1.17
C PRO A 268 3.49 -26.14 1.96
N PRO A 269 3.44 -25.72 3.23
CA PRO A 269 4.59 -25.81 4.11
C PRO A 269 5.14 -27.24 4.08
N SER A 270 6.44 -27.39 3.83
CA SER A 270 7.09 -28.68 4.03
C SER A 270 7.00 -29.03 5.51
N ASP A 271 6.42 -30.19 5.81
CA ASP A 271 6.30 -30.75 7.16
C ASP A 271 7.68 -31.23 7.65
N ASP A 272 8.65 -30.33 7.77
CA ASP A 272 9.97 -30.67 8.32
C ASP A 272 9.89 -30.70 9.85
N ARG A 273 9.16 -31.68 10.38
CA ARG A 273 9.32 -32.18 11.75
C ARG A 273 10.28 -33.37 11.82
N SER A 274 10.91 -33.73 10.71
CA SER A 274 12.00 -34.70 10.68
C SER A 274 13.32 -33.95 10.84
N GLY A 275 13.64 -33.56 12.08
CA GLY A 275 14.97 -33.09 12.43
C GLY A 275 16.02 -34.14 12.08
N ALA A 276 16.50 -34.14 10.84
CA ALA A 276 17.72 -34.79 10.45
C ALA A 276 18.84 -33.84 10.87
N PRO A 277 19.68 -34.20 11.85
CA PRO A 277 20.80 -33.35 12.21
C PRO A 277 21.68 -33.12 10.99
N CYS A 278 22.09 -31.88 10.80
CA CYS A 278 23.09 -31.48 9.82
C CYS A 278 24.35 -32.33 10.03
N VAL A 279 24.54 -33.35 9.20
CA VAL A 279 25.77 -34.16 9.20
C VAL A 279 26.76 -33.41 8.31
N SER A 280 27.67 -32.68 8.93
CA SER A 280 28.78 -32.02 8.22
C SER A 280 29.65 -33.06 7.51
N PRO A 281 29.89 -32.97 6.20
CA PRO A 281 30.80 -33.87 5.51
C PRO A 281 32.24 -33.40 5.74
N GLY A 282 32.98 -34.04 6.65
CA GLY A 282 34.41 -33.74 6.75
C GLY A 282 35.11 -34.14 8.04
N ALA A 283 35.28 -35.44 8.29
CA ALA A 283 36.42 -35.91 9.05
C ALA A 283 37.01 -37.12 8.30
N ARG A 284 37.93 -36.82 7.37
CA ARG A 284 38.88 -37.82 6.85
C ARG A 284 39.65 -38.36 8.04
N ARG A 285 39.53 -39.66 8.33
CA ARG A 285 40.45 -40.36 9.22
C ARG A 285 41.69 -40.75 8.42
N ALA A 286 42.84 -40.25 8.88
CA ALA A 286 44.14 -40.86 8.63
C ALA A 286 44.26 -42.14 9.48
#